data_AF-A0A260AAD5-F1
#
_entry.id   AF-A0A260AAD5-F1
#
_cell.length_a   1.000
_cell.length_b   1.000
_cell.length_c   1.000
_cell.angle_alpha   90.00
_cell.angle_beta   90.00
_cell.angle_gamma   90.00
#
_symmetry.space_group_name_H-M   'P 1'
#
loop_
_entity.id
_entity.type
_entity.pdbx_description
1 polymer ?
#
loop_
_entity_poly.entity_id
_entity_poly.type
_entity_poly.pdbx_seq_one_letter_code
_entity_poly.pdbx_strand_id
1 'polypeptide(L)'
;MTLRRNATDSAPRATLGCVPTYSFRCAQRCAPVEQRFTMADVPGEVVCPECGGAAARQISSPALGRGNSAAMKAHDASRATADAPAVVSSLPQQGRSTTRTTSNPLHRRLPRP
;
A
#
# COMPACT_ATOMS: atom_id res chain seq x y z
N MET A 1 -4.46 -6.13 -53.90
CA MET A 1 -3.87 -6.92 -52.81
C MET A 1 -3.49 -5.95 -51.69
N THR A 2 -4.34 -5.86 -50.68
CA THR A 2 -4.44 -4.74 -49.75
C THR A 2 -3.56 -4.98 -48.52
N LEU A 3 -2.57 -4.11 -48.31
CA LEU A 3 -1.73 -4.05 -47.11
C LEU A 3 -2.60 -3.71 -45.90
N ARG A 4 -2.90 -4.70 -45.04
CA ARG A 4 -3.54 -4.46 -43.75
C ARG A 4 -2.48 -4.09 -42.71
N ARG A 5 -2.32 -2.79 -42.49
CA ARG A 5 -1.67 -2.22 -41.30
C ARG A 5 -2.64 -2.35 -40.14
N ASN A 6 -2.37 -3.25 -39.20
CA ASN A 6 -3.09 -3.27 -37.93
C ASN A 6 -2.27 -2.49 -36.90
N ALA A 7 -2.55 -1.20 -36.82
CA ALA A 7 -2.24 -0.40 -35.64
C ALA A 7 -3.31 -0.68 -34.59
N THR A 8 -2.92 -1.32 -33.50
CA THR A 8 -3.34 -0.96 -32.14
C THR A 8 -2.36 -1.65 -31.22
N ASP A 9 -1.21 -0.98 -31.10
CA ASP A 9 -0.39 -0.99 -29.90
C ASP A 9 -1.30 -0.64 -28.72
N SER A 10 -1.91 -1.66 -28.13
CA SER A 10 -2.53 -1.55 -26.82
C SER A 10 -1.40 -1.66 -25.82
N ALA A 11 -0.65 -0.57 -25.66
CA ALA A 11 0.26 -0.40 -24.55
C ALA A 11 -0.54 -0.71 -23.27
N PRO A 12 -0.17 -1.73 -22.47
CA PRO A 12 -0.86 -1.96 -21.22
C PRO A 12 -0.68 -0.71 -20.37
N ARG A 13 -1.83 -0.14 -19.92
CA ARG A 13 -1.91 0.84 -18.84
C ARG A 13 -0.83 0.50 -17.82
N ALA A 14 0.06 1.44 -17.53
CA ALA A 14 1.10 1.27 -16.54
C ALA A 14 0.49 0.91 -15.18
N THR A 15 0.28 -0.38 -14.92
CA THR A 15 0.52 -0.94 -13.60
C THR A 15 1.99 -0.68 -13.36
N LEU A 16 2.29 0.38 -12.62
CA LEU A 16 3.50 0.42 -11.81
C LEU A 16 3.34 -0.68 -10.74
N GLY A 17 3.38 -1.94 -11.20
CA GLY A 17 3.38 -3.11 -10.37
C GLY A 17 4.69 -3.08 -9.62
N CYS A 18 4.64 -2.73 -8.34
CA CYS A 18 5.76 -2.94 -7.44
C CYS A 18 6.00 -4.45 -7.37
N VAL A 19 6.86 -4.96 -8.25
CA VAL A 19 7.29 -6.35 -8.22
C VAL A 19 8.21 -6.52 -7.01
N PRO A 20 7.84 -7.37 -6.03
CA PRO A 20 8.65 -7.56 -4.83
C PRO A 20 10.01 -8.17 -5.16
N THR A 21 10.99 -7.85 -4.32
CA THR A 21 12.32 -8.44 -4.37
C THR A 21 12.41 -9.56 -3.33
N TYR A 22 12.99 -10.69 -3.72
CA TYR A 22 13.21 -11.87 -2.89
C TYR A 22 14.69 -12.25 -2.87
N SER A 23 15.15 -12.71 -1.71
CA SER A 23 16.52 -13.19 -1.53
C SER A 23 16.59 -14.72 -1.59
N PHE A 24 17.67 -15.24 -2.16
CA PHE A 24 17.91 -16.67 -2.31
C PHE A 24 19.32 -17.02 -1.85
N ARG A 25 19.48 -18.19 -1.22
CA ARG A 25 20.78 -18.66 -0.74
C ARG A 25 20.92 -20.18 -0.85
N CYS A 26 22.06 -20.62 -1.38
CA CYS A 26 22.38 -22.05 -1.51
C CYS A 26 22.89 -22.65 -0.21
N ALA A 27 22.82 -23.98 -0.10
CA ALA A 27 23.36 -24.72 1.05
C ALA A 27 24.88 -24.49 1.25
N GLN A 28 25.61 -24.22 0.17
CA GLN A 28 27.03 -23.89 0.17
C GLN A 28 27.33 -22.46 0.65
N ARG A 29 26.30 -21.66 0.94
CA ARG A 29 26.41 -20.34 1.58
C ARG A 29 27.19 -19.28 0.77
N CYS A 30 27.21 -19.41 -0.56
CA CYS A 30 27.58 -18.37 -1.51
C CYS A 30 26.88 -17.03 -1.24
N ALA A 31 27.32 -15.97 -1.94
CA ALA A 31 26.69 -14.65 -1.83
C ALA A 31 25.17 -14.75 -2.11
N PRO A 32 24.32 -14.08 -1.29
CA PRO A 32 22.88 -14.05 -1.54
C PRO A 32 22.57 -13.41 -2.89
N VAL A 33 21.56 -13.95 -3.56
CA VAL A 33 21.06 -13.41 -4.83
C VAL A 33 19.70 -12.79 -4.61
N GLU A 34 19.53 -11.54 -5.02
CA GLU A 34 18.25 -10.82 -4.99
C GLU A 34 17.61 -10.85 -6.37
N GLN A 35 16.38 -11.35 -6.47
CA GLN A 35 15.62 -11.40 -7.72
C GLN A 35 14.19 -10.91 -7.53
N ARG A 36 13.62 -10.32 -8.59
CA ARG A 36 12.27 -9.80 -8.58
C ARG A 36 11.31 -10.78 -9.23
N PHE A 37 10.26 -11.14 -8.51
CA PHE A 37 9.21 -12.01 -8.99
C PHE A 37 7.85 -11.45 -8.58
N THR A 38 6.80 -11.75 -9.33
CA THR A 38 5.45 -11.51 -8.82
C THR A 38 5.18 -12.43 -7.63
N MET A 39 4.22 -12.09 -6.77
CA MET A 39 3.84 -13.01 -5.69
C MET A 39 3.28 -14.35 -6.22
N ALA A 40 2.78 -14.38 -7.45
CA ALA A 40 2.22 -15.58 -8.07
C ALA A 40 3.30 -16.50 -8.68
N ASP A 41 4.35 -15.93 -9.26
CA ASP A 41 5.32 -16.67 -10.08
C ASP A 41 6.62 -16.99 -9.37
N VAL A 42 6.78 -16.54 -8.12
CA VAL A 42 8.04 -16.68 -7.39
C VAL A 42 8.33 -18.15 -7.06
N PRO A 43 9.49 -18.72 -7.46
CA PRO A 43 9.83 -20.12 -7.22
C PRO A 43 10.40 -20.36 -5.82
N GLY A 44 10.28 -21.58 -5.30
CA GLY A 44 10.84 -21.96 -3.99
C GLY A 44 12.39 -21.95 -3.96
N GLU A 45 13.01 -22.16 -5.11
CA GLU A 45 14.46 -22.16 -5.31
C GLU A 45 14.84 -21.60 -6.68
N VAL A 46 16.09 -21.16 -6.79
CA VAL A 46 16.74 -20.71 -8.03
C VAL A 46 18.12 -21.34 -8.16
N VAL A 47 18.70 -21.31 -9.35
CA VAL A 47 20.08 -21.77 -9.55
C VAL A 47 21.06 -20.73 -9.01
N CYS A 48 22.00 -21.14 -8.16
CA CYS A 48 23.05 -20.27 -7.67
C CYS A 48 24.02 -19.90 -8.81
N PRO A 49 24.27 -18.61 -9.09
CA PRO A 49 25.17 -18.20 -10.16
C PRO A 49 26.64 -18.50 -9.86
N GLU A 50 27.01 -18.75 -8.60
CA GLU A 50 28.38 -19.06 -8.22
C GLU A 50 28.69 -20.56 -8.28
N CYS A 51 27.84 -21.41 -7.68
CA CYS A 51 28.13 -22.85 -7.55
C CYS A 51 27.20 -23.75 -8.37
N GLY A 52 26.19 -23.21 -9.05
CA GLY A 52 25.20 -23.98 -9.80
C GLY A 52 24.22 -24.79 -8.95
N GLY A 53 24.38 -24.81 -7.62
CA GLY A 53 23.50 -25.53 -6.71
C GLY A 53 22.14 -24.84 -6.52
N ALA A 54 21.17 -25.58 -5.97
CA ALA A 54 19.88 -25.04 -5.58
C ALA A 54 20.02 -23.99 -4.47
N ALA A 55 19.46 -22.81 -4.70
CA ALA A 55 19.38 -21.71 -3.76
C ALA A 55 17.94 -21.49 -3.32
N ALA A 56 17.62 -21.91 -2.10
CA ALA A 56 16.28 -21.78 -1.53
C ALA A 56 15.96 -20.31 -1.24
N ARG A 57 14.68 -19.94 -1.38
CA ARG A 57 14.20 -18.61 -0.99
C ARG A 57 14.41 -18.41 0.51
N GLN A 58 14.91 -17.25 0.88
CA GLN A 58 15.06 -16.82 2.26
C GLN A 58 14.04 -15.73 2.57
N ILE A 59 13.68 -15.61 3.85
CA ILE A 59 12.94 -14.44 4.33
C ILE A 59 13.97 -13.32 4.46
N SER A 60 13.97 -12.39 3.51
CA SER A 60 14.83 -11.21 3.58
C SER A 60 14.32 -10.21 4.62
N SER A 61 15.23 -9.39 5.13
CA SER A 61 14.85 -8.22 5.91
C SER A 61 13.91 -7.35 5.08
N PRO A 62 12.72 -6.99 5.59
CA PRO A 62 11.87 -6.03 4.90
C PRO A 62 12.67 -4.74 4.67
N ALA A 63 12.53 -4.11 3.51
CA ALA A 63 13.27 -2.90 3.19
C ALA A 63 12.86 -1.75 4.14
N LEU A 64 13.59 -1.57 5.24
CA LEU A 64 13.29 -0.63 6.33
C LEU A 64 13.41 0.86 5.92
N GLY A 65 13.82 1.16 4.69
CA GLY A 65 14.05 2.53 4.21
C GLY A 65 12.79 3.37 3.93
N ARG A 66 11.58 2.84 4.13
CA ARG A 66 10.30 3.52 3.81
C ARG A 66 9.53 4.01 5.05
N GLY A 67 10.16 4.03 6.21
CA GLY A 67 9.54 4.41 7.48
C GLY A 67 8.99 5.84 7.56
N ASN A 68 9.49 6.78 6.77
CA ASN A 68 8.99 8.16 6.75
C ASN A 68 7.87 8.43 5.72
N SER A 69 7.29 7.36 5.14
CA SER A 69 6.20 7.49 4.17
C SER A 69 4.92 8.05 4.81
N ALA A 70 4.09 8.73 4.03
CA ALA A 70 2.80 9.23 4.51
C ALA A 70 1.89 8.12 5.06
N ALA A 71 1.94 6.92 4.45
CA ALA A 71 1.22 5.76 4.92
C ALA A 71 1.70 5.30 6.31
N MET A 72 3.02 5.22 6.52
CA MET A 72 3.57 4.85 7.84
C MET A 72 3.17 5.88 8.91
N LYS A 73 3.28 7.18 8.60
CA LYS A 73 2.86 8.25 9.51
C LYS A 73 1.38 8.14 9.90
N ALA A 74 0.51 7.75 8.97
CA ALA A 74 -0.91 7.54 9.26
C ALA A 74 -1.15 6.36 10.22
N HIS A 75 -0.38 5.27 10.06
CA HIS A 75 -0.42 4.15 11.01
C HIS A 75 0.08 4.57 12.40
N ASP A 76 1.19 5.29 12.47
CA ASP A 76 1.75 5.78 13.74
C ASP A 76 0.77 6.74 14.44
N ALA A 77 0.16 7.67 13.70
CA ALA A 77 -0.85 8.56 14.24
C ALA A 77 -2.07 7.79 14.78
N SER A 78 -2.50 6.72 14.10
CA SER A 78 -3.61 5.87 14.55
C SER A 78 -3.25 5.09 15.81
N ARG A 79 -2.00 4.65 15.96
CA ARG A 79 -1.52 3.98 17.17
C ARG A 79 -1.44 4.95 18.35
N ALA A 80 -0.96 6.17 18.11
CA ALA A 80 -0.79 7.20 19.13
C ALA A 80 -2.11 7.59 19.82
N THR A 81 -3.27 7.45 19.16
CA THR A 81 -4.56 7.77 19.80
C THR A 81 -4.94 6.82 20.94
N ALA A 82 -4.36 5.61 20.98
CA ALA A 82 -4.60 4.65 22.05
C ALA A 82 -3.89 5.06 23.35
N ASP A 83 -2.65 5.55 23.25
CA ASP A 83 -1.81 5.89 24.41
C ASP A 83 -1.90 7.39 24.78
N ALA A 84 -2.04 8.26 23.78
CA ALA A 84 -2.07 9.71 23.93
C ALA A 84 -3.13 10.34 23.00
N PRO A 85 -4.43 10.14 23.29
CA PRO A 85 -5.49 10.76 22.50
C PRO A 85 -5.38 12.29 22.57
N ALA A 86 -5.50 12.94 21.42
CA ALA A 86 -5.53 14.41 21.36
C ALA A 86 -6.81 14.92 22.03
N VAL A 87 -6.68 15.55 23.20
CA VAL A 87 -7.79 16.19 23.89
C VAL A 87 -8.05 17.56 23.26
N VAL A 88 -9.26 17.75 22.74
CA VAL A 88 -9.67 19.03 22.14
C VAL A 88 -10.00 20.02 23.26
N SER A 89 -9.13 21.02 23.47
CA SER A 89 -9.30 22.06 24.50
C SER A 89 -10.13 23.26 24.05
N SER A 90 -10.37 23.38 22.75
CA SER A 90 -11.24 24.40 22.17
C SER A 90 -11.82 23.89 20.85
N LEU A 91 -13.04 24.32 20.56
CA LEU A 91 -13.65 24.01 19.27
C LEU A 91 -12.87 24.72 18.16
N PRO A 92 -12.64 24.09 17.00
CA PRO A 92 -12.00 24.75 15.87
C PRO A 92 -12.75 26.04 15.52
N GLN A 93 -12.01 27.14 15.38
CA GLN A 93 -12.56 28.47 15.13
C GLN A 93 -13.40 28.54 13.85
N GLN A 94 -13.06 27.70 12.87
CA GLN A 94 -13.82 27.54 11.63
C GLN A 94 -14.83 26.39 11.80
N GLY A 95 -15.97 26.67 12.41
CA GLY A 95 -16.90 25.57 12.69
C GLY A 95 -18.30 25.92 13.17
N ARG A 96 -18.65 27.19 13.40
CA ARG A 96 -20.06 27.55 13.62
C ARG A 96 -20.71 27.93 12.30
N SER A 97 -20.75 26.98 11.35
CA SER A 97 -21.80 27.06 10.33
C SER A 97 -23.11 26.87 11.08
N THR A 98 -23.94 27.92 11.12
CA THR A 98 -25.24 27.83 11.76
C THR A 98 -26.03 26.72 11.08
N THR A 99 -26.38 25.66 11.83
CA THR A 99 -27.23 24.60 11.31
C THR A 99 -28.48 25.24 10.73
N ARG A 100 -28.71 25.05 9.42
CA ARG A 100 -29.78 25.73 8.70
C ARG A 100 -31.12 25.22 9.25
N THR A 101 -31.71 26.01 10.13
CA THR A 101 -32.98 25.66 10.77
C THR A 101 -34.10 25.94 9.80
N THR A 102 -34.95 24.94 9.56
CA THR A 102 -36.13 25.06 8.70
C THR A 102 -37.29 25.63 9.51
N SER A 103 -37.86 26.76 9.04
CA SER A 103 -38.99 27.45 9.67
C SER A 103 -40.36 26.88 9.26
N ASN A 104 -40.42 25.59 8.89
CA ASN A 104 -41.66 24.98 8.43
C ASN A 104 -42.70 24.94 9.56
N PRO A 105 -43.89 25.56 9.40
CA PRO A 105 -44.93 25.61 10.42
C PRO A 105 -45.48 24.22 10.80
N LEU A 106 -45.32 23.22 9.94
CA LEU A 106 -45.74 21.83 10.20
C LEU A 106 -44.96 21.18 11.35
N HIS A 107 -43.77 21.69 11.70
CA HIS A 107 -43.00 21.18 12.84
C HIS A 107 -43.74 21.33 14.18
N ARG A 108 -44.72 22.24 14.29
CA ARG A 108 -45.56 22.40 15.49
C ARG A 108 -46.45 21.19 15.77
N ARG A 109 -46.66 20.31 14.78
CA ARG A 109 -47.51 19.12 14.88
C ARG A 109 -46.72 17.85 15.25
N LEU A 110 -45.40 17.92 15.34
CA LEU A 110 -44.59 16.79 15.77
C LEU A 110 -44.80 16.54 17.27
N PRO A 111 -44.82 15.27 17.72
CA PRO A 111 -44.81 14.93 19.14
C PRO A 111 -43.60 15.58 19.81
N ARG A 112 -43.83 16.26 20.93
CA ARG A 112 -42.73 16.88 21.68
C ARG A 112 -42.01 15.79 22.49
N PRO A 113 -40.66 15.77 22.47
CA PRO A 113 -39.89 14.91 23.36
C PRO A 113 -40.08 15.31 24.82
#